data_AF-A0A3C1D1T0-F1
#
_entry.id   AF-A0A3C1D1T0-F1
#
_cell.length_a   1.000
_cell.length_b   1.000
_cell.length_c   1.000
_cell.angle_alpha   90.00
_cell.angle_beta   90.00
_cell.angle_gamma   90.00
#
_symmetry.space_group_name_H-M   'P 1'
#
loop_
_entity.id
_entity.type
_entity.pdbx_description
1 polymer ?
#
loop_
_entity_poly.entity_id
_entity_poly.type
_entity_poly.pdbx_seq_one_letter_code
_entity_poly.pdbx_strand_id
1 'polypeptide(L)' 'TAALSTDDLSKGYFGDEGMLAYVRGVQRREIREGIATVKHQNMAGSDIGDNHKEYFAGDAALKAGGQHNTMNQFS' A
#
# COMPACT_ATOMS: atom_id res chain seq x y z
N THR A 1 1.42 15.60 -12.89
CA THR A 1 0.02 15.75 -12.44
C THR A 1 -0.61 14.36 -12.37
N ALA A 2 -1.72 14.16 -11.63
CA ALA A 2 -2.35 12.84 -11.51
C ALA A 2 -2.79 12.23 -12.85
N ALA A 3 -3.29 13.07 -13.78
CA ALA A 3 -3.68 12.63 -15.12
C ALA A 3 -2.46 12.11 -15.92
N LEU A 4 -1.36 12.86 -15.95
CA LEU A 4 -0.14 12.45 -16.66
C LEU A 4 0.47 11.17 -16.08
N SER A 5 0.57 11.06 -14.75
CA SER A 5 1.13 9.86 -14.12
C SER A 5 0.29 8.61 -14.37
N THR A 6 -1.04 8.76 -14.48
CA THR A 6 -1.95 7.65 -14.80
C THR A 6 -1.84 7.25 -16.27
N ASP A 7 -1.72 8.22 -17.18
CA ASP A 7 -1.51 7.98 -18.62
C ASP A 7 -0.19 7.26 -18.89
N ASP A 8 0.91 7.75 -18.31
CA ASP A 8 2.24 7.13 -18.45
C ASP A 8 2.26 5.70 -17.89
N LEU A 9 1.67 5.47 -16.71
CA LEU A 9 1.56 4.13 -16.13
C LEU A 9 0.72 3.21 -17.02
N SER A 10 -0.43 3.68 -17.50
CA SER A 10 -1.35 2.86 -18.32
C SER A 10 -0.69 2.44 -19.63
N LYS A 11 0.05 3.33 -20.29
CA LYS A 11 0.78 3.03 -21.52
C LYS A 11 1.79 1.91 -21.33
N GLY A 12 2.61 1.96 -20.28
CA GLY A 12 3.59 0.91 -19.99
C GLY A 12 2.95 -0.38 -19.51
N TYR A 13 1.94 -0.28 -18.65
CA TYR A 13 1.29 -1.42 -18.00
C TYR A 13 0.43 -2.26 -18.95
N PHE A 14 -0.26 -1.61 -19.88
CA PHE A 14 -1.02 -2.30 -20.92
C PHE A 14 -0.25 -2.48 -22.24
N GLY A 15 0.97 -1.94 -22.31
CA GLY A 15 1.93 -2.18 -23.39
C GLY A 15 2.87 -3.35 -23.07
N ASP A 16 4.07 -3.33 -23.66
CA ASP A 16 5.00 -4.46 -23.61
C ASP A 16 5.62 -4.70 -22.22
N GLU A 17 5.70 -3.68 -21.36
CA GLU A 17 6.34 -3.80 -20.04
C GLU A 17 5.44 -4.52 -19.03
N GLY A 18 4.12 -4.45 -19.17
CA GLY A 18 3.20 -5.10 -18.25
C GLY A 18 3.40 -4.64 -16.79
N MET A 19 3.41 -5.61 -15.87
CA MET A 19 3.69 -5.37 -14.45
C MET A 19 5.02 -4.65 -14.17
N LEU A 20 6.00 -4.74 -15.09
CA LEU A 20 7.29 -4.08 -14.91
C LEU A 20 7.16 -2.56 -14.88
N ALA A 21 6.20 -1.99 -15.62
CA ALA A 21 5.91 -0.56 -15.60
C ALA A 21 5.50 -0.11 -14.18
N TYR A 22 4.62 -0.88 -13.53
CA TYR A 22 4.20 -0.61 -12.15
C TYR A 22 5.34 -0.80 -11.14
N VAL A 23 6.01 -1.96 -11.17
CA VAL A 23 7.05 -2.30 -10.18
C VAL A 23 8.23 -1.32 -10.27
N ARG A 24 8.70 -1.03 -11.49
CA ARG A 24 9.85 -0.14 -11.71
C ARG A 24 9.48 1.34 -11.52
N GLY A 25 8.38 1.77 -12.14
CA GLY A 25 8.01 3.19 -12.25
C GLY A 25 7.26 3.73 -11.03
N VAL A 26 6.61 2.87 -10.25
CA VAL A 26 5.85 3.26 -9.06
C VAL A 26 6.47 2.63 -7.83
N GLN A 27 6.25 1.34 -7.60
CA GLN A 27 6.51 0.70 -6.30
C GLN A 27 7.97 0.86 -5.81
N ARG A 28 8.96 0.54 -6.65
CA ARG A 28 10.38 0.65 -6.26
C ARG A 28 10.83 2.09 -6.04
N ARG A 29 10.22 3.05 -6.74
CA ARG A 29 10.52 4.47 -6.58
C ARG A 29 9.93 4.97 -5.27
N GLU A 30 8.67 4.69 -4.99
CA GLU A 30 8.02 5.08 -3.74
C GLU A 30 8.75 4.51 -2.52
N ILE A 31 9.21 3.24 -2.58
CA ILE A 31 10.04 2.64 -1.52
C ILE A 31 11.36 3.41 -1.35
N ARG A 32 12.07 3.70 -2.45
CA ARG A 32 13.37 4.37 -2.41
C ARG A 32 13.28 5.83 -1.94
N GLU A 33 12.21 6.51 -2.32
CA GLU A 33 11.92 7.89 -1.96
C GLU A 33 11.28 7.99 -0.55
N GLY A 34 11.00 6.86 0.11
CA GLY A 34 10.47 6.82 1.47
C GLY A 34 9.01 7.31 1.57
N ILE A 35 8.22 7.13 0.52
CA ILE A 35 6.85 7.64 0.46
C ILE A 35 5.94 6.80 1.38
N ALA A 36 5.28 7.45 2.34
CA ALA A 36 4.43 6.77 3.33
C ALA A 36 3.28 5.96 2.70
N THR A 37 2.76 6.39 1.54
CA THR A 37 1.67 5.73 0.81
C THR A 37 1.99 4.35 0.27
N VAL A 38 3.26 3.93 0.27
CA VAL A 38 3.62 2.51 0.03
C VAL A 38 2.87 1.59 1.00
N LYS A 39 2.79 1.99 2.27
CA LYS A 39 1.98 1.32 3.31
C LYS A 39 0.55 1.87 3.27
N HIS A 40 -0.14 1.70 2.15
CA HIS A 40 -1.48 2.25 1.91
C HIS A 40 -2.52 1.87 2.98
N GLN A 41 -2.39 0.70 3.63
CA GLN A 41 -3.23 0.28 4.75
C GLN A 41 -3.06 1.20 5.98
N ASN A 42 -1.81 1.53 6.35
CA ASN A 42 -1.52 2.47 7.43
C ASN A 42 -2.00 3.88 7.07
N MET A 43 -1.74 4.33 5.84
CA MET A 43 -2.26 5.62 5.35
C MET A 43 -3.79 5.71 5.36
N ALA A 44 -4.49 4.60 5.14
CA ALA A 44 -5.94 4.52 5.25
C ALA A 44 -6.44 4.43 6.71
N GLY A 45 -5.54 4.44 7.70
CA GLY A 45 -5.88 4.42 9.12
C GLY A 45 -6.15 3.03 9.69
N SER A 46 -5.69 1.96 9.04
CA SER A 46 -5.92 0.58 9.52
C SER A 46 -5.45 0.37 10.96
N ASP A 47 -4.32 0.96 11.36
CA ASP A 47 -3.79 0.84 12.72
C ASP A 47 -4.67 1.55 13.76
N ILE A 48 -5.27 2.69 13.38
CA ILE A 48 -6.23 3.40 14.24
C ILE A 48 -7.49 2.56 14.41
N GLY A 49 -7.96 1.94 13.33
CA GLY A 49 -9.09 1.01 13.36
C GLY A 49 -8.84 -0.19 14.26
N ASP A 50 -7.63 -0.77 14.22
CA ASP A 50 -7.27 -1.91 15.07
C ASP A 50 -7.15 -1.51 16.54
N ASN A 51 -6.54 -0.37 16.85
CA ASN A 51 -6.50 0.17 18.21
C ASN A 51 -7.90 0.41 18.76
N HIS A 52 -8.80 0.97 17.94
CA HIS A 52 -10.19 1.19 18.32
C HIS A 52 -10.89 -0.15 18.63
N LYS A 53 -10.74 -1.17 17.78
CA LYS A 53 -11.34 -2.49 18.03
C LYS A 53 -10.78 -3.14 19.29
N GLU A 54 -9.47 -3.06 19.50
CA GLU A 54 -8.81 -3.61 20.69
C GLU A 54 -9.31 -2.93 21.97
N TYR A 55 -9.52 -1.61 21.93
CA TYR A 55 -10.08 -0.87 23.06
C TYR A 55 -11.49 -1.36 23.47
N PHE A 56 -12.36 -1.70 22.51
CA PHE A 56 -13.76 -2.09 22.80
C PHE A 56 -13.99 -3.59 22.93
N ALA A 57 -13.20 -4.42 22.23
CA ALA A 57 -13.41 -5.86 22.15
C ALA A 57 -12.28 -6.68 22.80
N GLY A 58 -11.20 -6.05 23.26
CA GLY A 58 -10.06 -6.71 23.88
C GLY A 58 -9.51 -7.84 23.00
N ASP A 59 -9.30 -9.01 23.60
CA ASP A 59 -8.76 -10.20 22.93
C ASP A 59 -9.65 -10.75 21.80
N ALA A 60 -10.94 -10.41 21.79
CA ALA A 60 -11.88 -10.82 20.75
C ALA A 60 -11.86 -9.89 19.52
N ALA A 61 -11.04 -8.84 19.51
CA ALA A 61 -10.97 -7.87 18.43
C ALA A 61 -10.52 -8.49 17.10
N LEU A 62 -11.37 -8.37 16.07
CA LEU A 62 -11.03 -8.79 14.71
C LEU A 62 -10.19 -7.72 13.99
N LYS A 63 -8.86 -7.82 14.15
CA LYS A 63 -7.87 -6.89 13.60
C LYS A 63 -7.59 -7.11 12.11
N ALA A 64 -7.27 -6.03 11.39
CA ALA A 64 -6.77 -6.07 10.02
C ALA A 64 -5.25 -6.36 9.99
N GLY A 65 -4.54 -6.02 11.06
CA GLY A 65 -3.20 -6.46 11.39
C GLY A 65 -3.09 -7.98 11.59
N GLY A 66 -1.85 -8.48 11.59
CA GLY A 66 -1.57 -9.90 11.80
C GLY A 66 -0.44 -10.42 10.90
N GLN A 67 -0.21 -11.74 10.95
CA GLN A 67 0.88 -12.38 10.21
C GLN A 67 0.79 -12.15 8.70
N HIS A 68 -0.43 -12.17 8.15
CA HIS A 68 -0.67 -12.02 6.70
C HIS A 68 -0.87 -10.57 6.25
N ASN A 69 -0.65 -9.58 7.12
CA ASN A 69 -0.79 -8.18 6.75
C ASN A 69 0.26 -7.82 5.68
N THR A 70 -0.19 -7.22 4.57
CA THR A 70 0.67 -6.85 3.46
C THR A 70 1.74 -5.81 3.85
N MET A 71 1.52 -5.03 4.89
CA MET A 71 2.51 -4.08 5.43
C MET A 71 3.79 -4.77 5.91
N ASN A 72 3.73 -6.06 6.27
CA ASN A 72 4.90 -6.84 6.69
C ASN A 72 5.89 -7.10 5.54
N GLN A 73 5.51 -6.82 4.29
CA GLN A 73 6.39 -6.94 3.11
C GLN A 73 7.24 -5.68 2.90
N PHE A 74 7.00 -4.62 3.67
CA PHE A 74 7.67 -3.32 3.56
C PHE A 74 8.43 -3.03 4.86
N SER A 75 9.59 -3.70 5.00
CA SER A 75 10.54 -3.54 6.11
C SER A 75 11.45 -2.33 5.91
#